data_AF-A0A838N373-F1
#
_entry.id   AF-A0A838N373-F1
#
_cell.length_a   1.000
_cell.length_b   1.000
_cell.length_c   1.000
_cell.angle_alpha   90.00
_cell.angle_beta   90.00
_cell.angle_gamma   90.00
#
_symmetry.space_group_name_H-M   'P 1'
#
loop_
_entity.id
_entity.type
_entity.pdbx_description
1 polymer ?
#
loop_
_entity_poly.entity_id
_entity_poly.type
_entity_poly.pdbx_seq_one_letter_code
_entity_poly.pdbx_strand_id
1 'polypeptide(L)'
;MNRAAGVLVATLVLFSASVAEAQWPWSKRKPRATPTPLPRLVPQVPKKPTSPTPVPRPTPVPTPMVALPNYNEETSTRLQIFLDNHNFGPGKIDGEMGEFFRKALLSYKRAKGMETTGAVDASLLAEVPEAFTMWTIPPEAENFVGPTSSRPSEQAKFKALKYGSLLELICERFHAAETFVRKINPGKNLDQLRPGDRVRVPNVNPFKIEDLREGFMPDRPEFANRKVVIDTRERFLEVHDGDKLIAEFPITPGSSTLPAPMGTWKILGIATLPWFRHDEGVLNAG
;
A
#
# COMPACT_ATOMS: atom_id res chain seq x y z
N MET A 1 14.86 -18.18 -5.53
CA MET A 1 14.93 -17.05 -4.58
C MET A 1 14.92 -15.80 -5.43
N ASN A 2 13.87 -14.98 -5.34
CA ASN A 2 13.59 -13.97 -6.36
C ASN A 2 13.14 -12.62 -5.78
N ARG A 3 13.41 -11.57 -6.55
CA ARG A 3 13.05 -10.16 -6.28
C ARG A 3 11.63 -9.83 -6.75
N ALA A 4 11.01 -8.77 -6.24
CA ALA A 4 9.70 -8.28 -6.70
C ALA A 4 9.76 -6.87 -7.32
N ALA A 5 8.94 -6.62 -8.35
CA ALA A 5 8.62 -5.31 -8.89
C ALA A 5 7.14 -5.28 -9.33
N GLY A 6 6.39 -4.26 -8.90
CA GLY A 6 5.02 -4.00 -9.34
C GLY A 6 3.91 -4.56 -8.45
N VAL A 7 3.04 -3.66 -7.98
CA VAL A 7 1.65 -3.75 -7.46
C VAL A 7 1.54 -2.76 -6.31
N LEU A 8 1.12 -1.53 -6.65
CA LEU A 8 0.87 -0.40 -5.74
C LEU A 8 2.09 0.00 -4.88
N VAL A 9 2.53 1.26 -4.98
CA VAL A 9 3.51 1.84 -4.05
C VAL A 9 2.84 2.19 -2.71
N ALA A 10 2.36 1.17 -2.01
CA ALA A 10 2.51 1.11 -0.57
C ALA A 10 3.94 0.62 -0.30
N THR A 11 4.82 1.51 0.13
CA THR A 11 6.18 1.13 0.55
C THR A 11 6.10 -0.03 1.53
N LEU A 12 6.59 -1.21 1.15
CA LEU A 12 6.50 -2.40 1.98
C LEU A 12 7.44 -2.23 3.19
N VAL A 13 6.90 -1.65 4.26
CA VAL A 13 7.56 -1.60 5.57
C VAL A 13 7.65 -3.03 6.08
N LEU A 14 8.84 -3.62 5.93
CA LEU A 14 9.19 -4.85 6.62
C LEU A 14 9.27 -4.55 8.12
N PHE A 15 8.18 -4.85 8.83
CA PHE A 15 8.19 -4.96 10.28
C PHE A 15 8.98 -6.21 10.69
N SER A 16 10.31 -6.11 10.68
CA SER A 16 11.14 -6.99 11.49
C SER A 16 10.86 -6.68 12.96
N ALA A 17 10.37 -7.67 13.71
CA ALA A 17 10.12 -7.49 15.13
C ALA A 17 11.47 -7.39 15.89
N SER A 18 11.77 -6.21 16.44
CA SER A 18 12.79 -6.11 17.50
C SER A 18 12.13 -6.59 18.78
N VAL A 19 12.56 -7.76 19.26
CA VAL A 19 12.02 -8.38 20.46
C VAL A 19 12.50 -7.62 21.69
N ALA A 20 11.72 -6.62 22.10
CA ALA A 20 11.68 -6.19 23.49
C ALA A 20 10.96 -7.29 24.30
N GLU A 21 11.72 -8.29 24.72
CA GLU A 21 11.38 -9.33 25.71
C GLU A 21 10.02 -10.06 25.56
N ALA A 22 9.72 -10.58 24.36
CA ALA A 22 8.77 -11.69 24.21
C ALA A 22 9.52 -13.04 24.35
N GLN A 23 9.57 -13.62 25.55
CA GLN A 23 10.14 -14.95 25.76
C GLN A 23 9.18 -16.04 25.28
N TRP A 24 9.51 -16.69 24.15
CA TRP A 24 8.68 -17.77 23.58
C TRP A 24 9.21 -19.19 23.93
N PRO A 25 8.37 -20.17 24.33
CA PRO A 25 8.82 -21.21 25.27
C PRO A 25 9.53 -22.45 24.69
N TRP A 26 9.79 -22.54 23.37
CA TRP A 26 10.27 -23.78 22.74
C TRP A 26 11.74 -23.81 22.28
N SER A 27 12.52 -22.74 22.46
CA SER A 27 13.87 -22.63 21.85
C SER A 27 15.04 -23.31 22.60
N LYS A 28 14.83 -23.95 23.77
CA LYS A 28 15.89 -24.70 24.48
C LYS A 28 15.40 -25.98 25.16
N ARG A 29 15.55 -27.13 24.50
CA ARG A 29 15.63 -28.45 25.16
C ARG A 29 16.75 -29.31 24.56
N LYS A 30 17.77 -29.61 25.38
CA LYS A 30 18.57 -30.84 25.26
C LYS A 30 18.00 -31.88 26.25
N PRO A 31 18.06 -33.18 25.96
CA PRO A 31 17.40 -34.19 26.79
C PRO A 31 18.20 -34.47 28.07
N ARG A 32 17.53 -34.54 29.23
CA ARG A 32 18.10 -35.23 30.41
C ARG A 32 17.05 -35.73 31.40
N ALA A 33 17.31 -36.94 31.89
CA ALA A 33 16.89 -37.59 33.15
C ALA A 33 15.41 -37.56 33.58
N THR A 34 14.88 -38.76 33.83
CA THR A 34 13.61 -39.05 34.51
C THR A 34 13.59 -38.49 35.94
N PRO A 35 12.58 -37.69 36.33
CA PRO A 35 12.32 -37.37 37.73
C PRO A 35 11.35 -38.38 38.37
N THR A 36 11.63 -38.74 39.63
CA THR A 36 10.77 -39.54 40.51
C THR A 36 9.40 -38.85 40.73
N PRO A 37 8.28 -39.58 40.78
CA PRO A 37 6.96 -38.96 40.88
C PRO A 37 6.67 -38.37 42.27
N LEU A 38 6.01 -37.21 42.29
CA LEU A 38 5.37 -36.61 43.46
C LEU A 38 3.83 -36.68 43.31
N PRO A 39 3.06 -36.65 44.42
CA PRO A 39 1.67 -37.15 44.43
C PRO A 39 0.68 -36.30 43.62
N ARG A 40 -0.35 -36.99 43.13
CA ARG A 40 -1.43 -36.44 42.30
C ARG A 40 -2.32 -35.50 43.11
N LEU A 41 -2.25 -34.20 42.81
CA LEU A 41 -3.29 -33.24 43.20
C LEU A 41 -4.52 -33.38 42.30
N VAL A 42 -5.71 -33.31 42.90
CA VAL A 42 -7.00 -33.41 42.20
C VAL A 42 -7.32 -32.07 41.52
N PRO A 43 -7.78 -32.03 40.26
CA PRO A 43 -8.14 -30.78 39.61
C PRO A 43 -9.35 -30.12 40.30
N GLN A 44 -9.19 -28.87 40.75
CA GLN A 44 -10.34 -28.02 41.08
C GLN A 44 -10.82 -27.29 39.81
N VAL A 45 -12.14 -27.27 39.62
CA VAL A 45 -12.79 -26.59 38.49
C VAL A 45 -12.72 -25.07 38.70
N PRO A 46 -12.11 -24.29 37.79
CA PRO A 46 -12.14 -22.83 37.88
C PRO A 46 -13.57 -22.30 37.70
N LYS A 47 -14.00 -21.39 38.58
CA LYS A 47 -15.30 -20.70 38.44
C LYS A 47 -15.27 -19.78 37.21
N LYS A 48 -16.39 -19.76 36.48
CA LYS A 48 -16.62 -18.94 35.28
C LYS A 48 -16.44 -17.44 35.58
N PRO A 49 -15.59 -16.69 34.84
CA PRO A 49 -15.51 -15.25 34.98
C PRO A 49 -16.83 -14.57 34.59
N THR A 50 -17.26 -13.59 35.37
CA THR A 50 -18.38 -12.70 35.08
C THR A 50 -18.06 -11.76 33.91
N SER A 51 -19.02 -11.57 33.00
CA SER A 51 -18.88 -10.67 31.85
C SER A 51 -18.61 -9.21 32.28
N PRO A 52 -17.67 -8.50 31.64
CA PRO A 52 -17.56 -7.06 31.80
C PRO A 52 -18.71 -6.35 31.10
N THR A 53 -19.21 -5.28 31.72
CA THR A 53 -20.26 -4.40 31.20
C THR A 53 -19.85 -3.82 29.84
N PRO A 54 -20.75 -3.74 28.84
CA PRO A 54 -20.42 -3.14 27.55
C PRO A 54 -20.15 -1.65 27.70
N VAL A 55 -18.95 -1.22 27.34
CA VAL A 55 -18.64 0.21 27.12
C VAL A 55 -19.53 0.69 25.96
N PRO A 56 -20.22 1.84 26.08
CA PRO A 56 -21.07 2.34 25.01
C PRO A 56 -20.23 2.58 23.76
N ARG A 57 -20.61 1.91 22.66
CA ARG A 57 -20.04 2.12 21.34
C ARG A 57 -20.33 3.57 20.94
N PRO A 58 -19.32 4.40 20.58
CA PRO A 58 -19.61 5.71 20.01
C PRO A 58 -20.47 5.50 18.76
N THR A 59 -21.61 6.20 18.69
CA THR A 59 -22.45 6.21 17.50
C THR A 59 -21.61 6.65 16.31
N PRO A 60 -21.67 5.95 15.15
CA PRO A 60 -20.99 6.44 13.96
C PRO A 60 -21.55 7.83 13.65
N VAL A 61 -20.69 8.84 13.70
CA VAL A 61 -21.01 10.16 13.17
C VAL A 61 -21.38 9.94 11.70
N PRO A 62 -22.55 10.37 11.22
CA PRO A 62 -22.92 10.17 9.83
C PRO A 62 -21.88 10.88 8.96
N THR A 63 -21.07 10.10 8.24
CA THR A 63 -20.10 10.63 7.28
C THR A 63 -20.90 11.51 6.32
N PRO A 64 -20.62 12.83 6.23
CA PRO A 64 -21.35 13.68 5.32
C PRO A 64 -21.11 13.15 3.93
N MET A 65 -22.16 12.57 3.32
CA MET A 65 -22.10 12.04 1.97
C MET A 65 -22.10 13.23 1.03
N VAL A 66 -20.93 13.86 0.88
CA VAL A 66 -20.84 15.10 0.12
C VAL A 66 -21.20 14.78 -1.32
N ALA A 67 -22.30 15.39 -1.75
CA ALA A 67 -22.77 15.37 -3.12
C ALA A 67 -21.76 16.13 -3.99
N LEU A 68 -20.72 15.40 -4.39
CA LEU A 68 -19.79 15.84 -5.40
C LEU A 68 -20.56 16.10 -6.70
N PRO A 69 -20.33 17.22 -7.39
CA PRO A 69 -20.73 17.29 -8.79
C PRO A 69 -20.01 16.18 -9.54
N ASN A 70 -20.73 15.45 -10.40
CA ASN A 70 -20.12 14.47 -11.29
C ASN A 70 -19.31 15.22 -12.35
N TYR A 71 -18.04 15.49 -12.05
CA TYR A 71 -17.10 16.09 -12.99
C TYR A 71 -16.89 15.16 -14.20
N ASN A 72 -16.52 15.76 -15.34
CA ASN A 72 -16.11 14.97 -16.49
C ASN A 72 -14.82 14.19 -16.20
N GLU A 73 -14.54 13.19 -17.02
CA GLU A 73 -13.39 12.28 -16.87
C GLU A 73 -12.05 13.03 -16.78
N GLU A 74 -11.86 14.06 -17.61
CA GLU A 74 -10.64 14.86 -17.63
C GLU A 74 -10.44 15.67 -16.35
N THR A 75 -11.50 16.32 -15.84
CA THR A 75 -11.46 17.06 -14.58
C THR A 75 -11.25 16.12 -13.39
N SER A 76 -11.86 14.94 -13.43
CA SER A 76 -11.64 13.88 -12.43
C SER A 76 -10.19 13.38 -12.46
N THR A 77 -9.61 13.18 -13.64
CA THR A 77 -8.20 12.80 -13.84
C THR A 77 -7.26 13.88 -13.28
N ARG A 78 -7.52 15.17 -13.55
CA ARG A 78 -6.73 16.29 -13.00
C ARG A 78 -6.73 16.30 -11.48
N LEU A 79 -7.86 16.00 -10.86
CA LEU A 79 -7.99 15.92 -9.40
C LEU A 79 -7.31 14.68 -8.81
N GLN A 80 -7.37 13.54 -9.50
CA GLN A 80 -6.59 12.36 -9.12
C GLN A 80 -5.08 12.68 -9.15
N ILE A 81 -4.58 13.25 -10.26
CA ILE A 81 -3.19 13.70 -10.41
C ILE A 81 -2.79 14.69 -9.31
N PHE A 82 -3.66 15.66 -9.00
CA PHE A 82 -3.41 16.64 -7.94
C PHE A 82 -3.18 15.97 -6.59
N LEU A 83 -4.06 15.05 -6.19
CA LEU A 83 -3.99 14.37 -4.90
C LEU A 83 -2.78 13.44 -4.82
N ASP A 84 -2.52 12.71 -5.90
CA ASP A 84 -1.36 11.82 -6.07
C ASP A 84 -0.02 12.57 -5.91
N ASN A 85 0.18 13.66 -6.66
CA ASN A 85 1.35 14.54 -6.56
C ASN A 85 1.52 15.17 -5.16
N HIS A 86 0.45 15.22 -4.37
CA HIS A 86 0.46 15.74 -3.00
C HIS A 86 0.65 14.68 -1.92
N ASN A 87 0.86 13.41 -2.28
CA ASN A 87 0.95 12.25 -1.38
C ASN A 87 -0.39 11.88 -0.68
N PHE A 88 -1.53 12.18 -1.30
CA PHE A 88 -2.85 11.73 -0.87
C PHE A 88 -3.40 10.79 -1.94
N GLY A 89 -3.01 9.51 -1.89
CA GLY A 89 -3.29 8.53 -2.94
C GLY A 89 -4.79 8.38 -3.23
N PRO A 90 -5.29 8.78 -4.41
CA PRO A 90 -6.71 8.71 -4.76
C PRO A 90 -7.17 7.29 -5.13
N GLY A 91 -6.30 6.29 -4.98
CA GLY A 91 -6.34 5.03 -5.70
C GLY A 91 -5.50 5.11 -6.97
N LYS A 92 -5.76 4.19 -7.91
CA LYS A 92 -5.23 4.26 -9.28
C LYS A 92 -5.86 5.43 -10.04
N ILE A 93 -5.17 5.98 -11.02
CA ILE A 93 -5.71 6.99 -11.94
C ILE A 93 -6.51 6.29 -13.03
N ASP A 94 -7.82 6.52 -13.03
CA ASP A 94 -8.80 5.93 -13.95
C ASP A 94 -9.84 6.93 -14.49
N GLY A 95 -9.75 8.19 -14.05
CA GLY A 95 -10.70 9.25 -14.39
C GLY A 95 -12.02 9.16 -13.61
N GLU A 96 -12.09 8.33 -12.56
CA GLU A 96 -13.30 8.15 -11.76
C GLU A 96 -13.17 8.71 -10.33
N MET A 97 -14.19 9.43 -9.88
CA MET A 97 -14.29 9.87 -8.49
C MET A 97 -14.77 8.71 -7.61
N GLY A 98 -13.91 7.72 -7.36
CA GLY A 98 -14.18 6.51 -6.57
C GLY A 98 -14.22 6.71 -5.04
N GLU A 99 -14.29 5.62 -4.26
CA GLU A 99 -14.24 5.68 -2.78
C GLU A 99 -12.93 6.31 -2.29
N PHE A 100 -11.79 5.81 -2.79
CA PHE A 100 -10.46 6.27 -2.37
C PHE A 100 -10.21 7.74 -2.74
N PHE A 101 -10.63 8.18 -3.93
CA PHE A 101 -10.61 9.59 -4.31
C PHE A 101 -11.35 10.49 -3.30
N ARG A 102 -12.58 10.10 -2.90
CA ARG A 102 -13.39 10.88 -1.94
C ARG A 102 -12.67 11.01 -0.60
N LYS A 103 -12.11 9.92 -0.09
CA LYS A 103 -11.38 9.89 1.19
C LYS A 103 -10.11 10.73 1.12
N ALA A 104 -9.27 10.52 0.09
CA ALA A 104 -8.05 11.29 -0.15
C ALA A 104 -8.30 12.81 -0.25
N LEU A 105 -9.39 13.24 -0.92
CA LEU A 105 -9.76 14.66 -0.99
C LEU A 105 -10.14 15.25 0.37
N LEU A 106 -10.92 14.53 1.18
CA LEU A 106 -11.29 14.96 2.53
C LEU A 106 -10.05 15.00 3.47
N SER A 107 -9.16 14.02 3.35
CA SER A 107 -7.91 13.97 4.09
C SER A 107 -6.92 15.06 3.68
N TYR A 108 -6.81 15.37 2.38
CA TYR A 108 -6.05 16.52 1.89
C TYR A 108 -6.57 17.82 2.50
N LYS A 109 -7.88 18.07 2.43
CA LYS A 109 -8.51 19.27 2.99
C LYS A 109 -8.28 19.38 4.50
N ARG A 110 -8.47 18.28 5.24
CA ARG A 110 -8.16 18.15 6.67
C ARG A 110 -6.69 18.52 6.97
N ALA A 111 -5.74 17.96 6.22
CA ALA A 111 -4.31 18.22 6.37
C ALA A 111 -3.88 19.66 6.03
N LYS A 112 -4.69 20.38 5.23
CA LYS A 112 -4.47 21.78 4.84
C LYS A 112 -5.29 22.78 5.66
N GLY A 113 -6.12 22.33 6.60
CA GLY A 113 -7.01 23.20 7.37
C GLY A 113 -8.15 23.82 6.54
N MET A 114 -8.47 23.23 5.40
CA MET A 114 -9.59 23.61 4.54
C MET A 114 -10.90 23.02 5.09
N GLU A 115 -12.04 23.55 4.63
CA GLU A 115 -13.34 22.94 4.93
C GLU A 115 -13.38 21.50 4.41
N THR A 116 -13.63 20.53 5.29
CA THR A 116 -13.63 19.08 4.98
C THR A 116 -14.94 18.66 4.30
N THR A 117 -15.28 19.34 3.22
CA THR A 117 -16.31 18.95 2.26
C THR A 117 -15.66 18.36 1.02
N GLY A 118 -16.38 17.51 0.28
CA GLY A 118 -15.97 17.07 -1.04
C GLY A 118 -15.99 18.16 -2.10
N ALA A 119 -16.60 19.33 -1.86
CA ALA A 119 -16.61 20.41 -2.85
C ALA A 119 -15.18 20.73 -3.31
N VAL A 120 -14.94 20.71 -4.62
CA VAL A 120 -13.60 20.90 -5.17
C VAL A 120 -13.35 22.38 -5.40
N ASP A 121 -12.30 22.88 -4.77
CA ASP A 121 -11.86 24.27 -4.91
C ASP A 121 -11.14 24.47 -6.26
N ALA A 122 -11.38 25.61 -6.92
CA ALA A 122 -10.80 25.88 -8.23
C ALA A 122 -9.26 25.93 -8.24
N SER A 123 -8.63 26.20 -7.08
CA SER A 123 -7.18 26.17 -6.88
C SER A 123 -6.57 24.77 -7.12
N LEU A 124 -7.24 23.70 -6.68
CA LEU A 124 -6.78 22.31 -6.88
C LEU A 124 -6.65 21.98 -8.37
N LEU A 125 -7.60 22.47 -9.18
CA LEU A 125 -7.57 22.30 -10.63
C LEU A 125 -6.49 23.16 -11.30
N ALA A 126 -6.19 24.34 -10.76
CA ALA A 126 -5.21 25.27 -11.35
C ALA A 126 -3.77 24.72 -11.30
N GLU A 127 -3.44 23.89 -10.30
CA GLU A 127 -2.12 23.25 -10.17
C GLU A 127 -1.89 22.13 -11.19
N VAL A 128 -2.95 21.55 -11.77
CA VAL A 128 -2.88 20.54 -12.84
C VAL A 128 -3.63 21.06 -14.07
N PRO A 129 -3.05 21.98 -14.87
CA PRO A 129 -3.73 22.51 -16.05
C PRO A 129 -3.92 21.45 -17.13
N GLU A 130 -2.89 20.62 -17.37
CA GLU A 130 -2.89 19.55 -18.36
C GLU A 130 -3.05 18.19 -17.68
N ALA A 131 -4.14 17.48 -17.97
CA ALA A 131 -4.44 16.16 -17.43
C ALA A 131 -3.49 15.07 -17.98
N PHE A 132 -2.96 15.26 -19.18
CA PHE A 132 -2.27 14.23 -19.93
C PHE A 132 -0.98 14.75 -20.56
N THR A 133 0.02 13.87 -20.65
CA THR A 133 1.26 14.13 -21.38
C THR A 133 1.56 12.99 -22.35
N MET A 134 2.46 13.23 -23.31
CA MET A 134 2.92 12.23 -24.27
C MET A 134 4.31 11.72 -23.87
N TRP A 135 4.36 10.52 -23.33
CA TRP A 135 5.62 9.87 -22.96
C TRP A 135 6.16 9.01 -24.11
N THR A 136 7.48 8.97 -24.29
CA THR A 136 8.16 8.09 -25.25
C THR A 136 8.83 6.96 -24.49
N ILE A 137 8.57 5.71 -24.88
CA ILE A 137 9.16 4.53 -24.22
C ILE A 137 10.69 4.53 -24.49
N PRO A 138 11.56 4.60 -23.46
CA PRO A 138 12.99 4.58 -23.67
C PRO A 138 13.51 3.13 -23.84
N PRO A 139 14.68 2.92 -24.50
CA PRO A 139 15.24 1.58 -24.72
C PRO A 139 15.40 0.74 -23.46
N GLU A 140 15.80 1.36 -22.35
CA GLU A 140 16.02 0.68 -21.08
C GLU A 140 14.73 0.16 -20.42
N ALA A 141 13.54 0.53 -20.90
CA ALA A 141 12.27 0.03 -20.36
C ALA A 141 12.16 -1.52 -20.48
N GLU A 142 12.72 -2.11 -21.55
CA GLU A 142 12.72 -3.56 -21.75
C GLU A 142 13.50 -4.31 -20.65
N ASN A 143 14.45 -3.66 -19.97
CA ASN A 143 15.18 -4.26 -18.85
C ASN A 143 14.26 -4.62 -17.67
N PHE A 144 13.11 -3.96 -17.55
CA PHE A 144 12.15 -4.14 -16.46
C PHE A 144 10.94 -5.01 -16.86
N VAL A 145 10.89 -5.51 -18.09
CA VAL A 145 9.85 -6.42 -18.59
C VAL A 145 10.39 -7.86 -18.71
N GLY A 146 9.54 -8.86 -18.48
CA GLY A 146 9.92 -10.27 -18.61
C GLY A 146 8.81 -11.26 -18.26
N PRO A 147 9.12 -12.57 -18.19
CA PRO A 147 8.12 -13.60 -17.93
C PRO A 147 7.55 -13.48 -16.51
N THR A 148 6.24 -13.61 -16.40
CA THR A 148 5.49 -13.59 -15.14
C THR A 148 4.75 -14.92 -14.93
N SER A 149 4.19 -15.12 -13.73
CA SER A 149 3.30 -16.24 -13.44
C SER A 149 2.31 -15.84 -12.34
N SER A 150 1.11 -16.42 -12.36
CA SER A 150 0.11 -16.29 -11.30
C SER A 150 0.32 -17.26 -10.14
N ARG A 151 1.25 -18.22 -10.23
CA ARG A 151 1.49 -19.24 -9.19
C ARG A 151 2.73 -18.90 -8.35
N PRO A 152 2.63 -18.73 -7.03
CA PRO A 152 3.78 -18.44 -6.15
C PRO A 152 4.95 -19.43 -6.28
N SER A 153 4.65 -20.72 -6.51
CA SER A 153 5.66 -21.77 -6.74
C SER A 153 6.49 -21.56 -8.01
N GLU A 154 5.90 -20.99 -9.05
CA GLU A 154 6.57 -20.68 -10.32
C GLU A 154 7.25 -19.31 -10.26
N GLN A 155 6.56 -18.32 -9.65
CA GLN A 155 7.12 -17.02 -9.31
C GLN A 155 8.44 -17.14 -8.52
N ALA A 156 8.64 -18.20 -7.73
CA ALA A 156 9.88 -18.47 -6.99
C ALA A 156 11.09 -18.94 -7.84
N LYS A 157 10.92 -19.16 -9.16
CA LYS A 157 11.96 -19.69 -10.09
C LYS A 157 12.67 -18.62 -10.97
N PHE A 158 11.99 -17.55 -11.41
CA PHE A 158 12.46 -16.53 -12.37
C PHE A 158 13.68 -15.63 -12.05
N LYS A 159 14.34 -15.69 -10.88
CA LYS A 159 15.31 -14.70 -10.34
C LYS A 159 14.74 -13.32 -9.98
N ALA A 160 13.88 -12.72 -10.81
CA ALA A 160 13.17 -11.47 -10.51
C ALA A 160 11.76 -11.49 -11.11
N LEU A 161 10.78 -11.03 -10.36
CA LEU A 161 9.45 -10.70 -10.86
C LEU A 161 9.55 -9.32 -11.50
N LYS A 162 9.42 -9.30 -12.82
CA LYS A 162 9.37 -8.11 -13.66
C LYS A 162 7.92 -7.79 -14.01
N TYR A 163 7.68 -6.63 -14.63
CA TYR A 163 6.40 -6.38 -15.29
C TYR A 163 6.20 -7.39 -16.43
N GLY A 164 4.97 -7.88 -16.61
CA GLY A 164 4.60 -8.80 -17.69
C GLY A 164 4.58 -8.14 -19.07
N SER A 165 4.43 -6.81 -19.10
CA SER A 165 4.34 -6.02 -20.34
C SER A 165 4.91 -4.60 -20.17
N LEU A 166 5.21 -3.94 -21.29
CA LEU A 166 5.50 -2.50 -21.29
C LEU A 166 4.28 -1.67 -20.86
N LEU A 167 3.04 -2.17 -21.05
CA LEU A 167 1.85 -1.49 -20.58
C LEU A 167 1.77 -1.49 -19.05
N GLU A 168 2.01 -2.63 -18.39
CA GLU A 168 2.08 -2.70 -16.91
C GLU A 168 3.13 -1.74 -16.36
N LEU A 169 4.32 -1.69 -16.98
CA LEU A 169 5.39 -0.75 -16.62
C LEU A 169 4.93 0.70 -16.74
N ILE A 170 4.24 1.06 -17.83
CA ILE A 170 3.69 2.41 -18.04
C ILE A 170 2.62 2.72 -16.99
N CYS A 171 1.75 1.76 -16.68
CA CYS A 171 0.67 1.94 -15.72
C CYS A 171 1.22 2.16 -14.31
N GLU A 172 2.18 1.36 -13.86
CA GLU A 172 2.85 1.58 -12.57
C GLU A 172 3.64 2.90 -12.58
N ARG A 173 4.36 3.24 -13.66
CA ARG A 173 5.11 4.50 -13.78
C ARG A 173 4.23 5.75 -13.64
N PHE A 174 3.01 5.71 -14.16
CA PHE A 174 2.08 6.86 -14.15
C PHE A 174 0.85 6.65 -13.25
N HIS A 175 0.98 5.74 -12.27
CA HIS A 175 -0.02 5.41 -11.24
C HIS A 175 -1.43 5.09 -11.81
N ALA A 176 -1.51 4.60 -13.05
CA ALA A 176 -2.72 4.54 -13.86
C ALA A 176 -3.31 3.13 -13.93
N ALA A 177 -4.63 3.03 -14.17
CA ALA A 177 -5.25 1.77 -14.54
C ALA A 177 -4.95 1.41 -16.01
N GLU A 178 -4.63 0.14 -16.30
CA GLU A 178 -4.46 -0.33 -17.70
C GLU A 178 -5.66 -0.01 -18.59
N THR A 179 -6.88 -0.20 -18.08
CA THR A 179 -8.12 0.13 -18.79
C THR A 179 -8.21 1.63 -19.12
N PHE A 180 -7.67 2.49 -18.26
CA PHE A 180 -7.62 3.92 -18.48
C PHE A 180 -6.57 4.31 -19.51
N VAL A 181 -5.34 3.77 -19.41
CA VAL A 181 -4.29 4.02 -20.41
C VAL A 181 -4.72 3.53 -21.79
N ARG A 182 -5.42 2.38 -21.88
CA ARG A 182 -6.07 1.90 -23.12
C ARG A 182 -7.12 2.89 -23.64
N LYS A 183 -8.03 3.38 -22.78
CA LYS A 183 -9.08 4.34 -23.13
C LYS A 183 -8.53 5.66 -23.70
N ILE A 184 -7.47 6.22 -23.10
CA ILE A 184 -6.89 7.50 -23.54
C ILE A 184 -5.92 7.38 -24.75
N ASN A 185 -5.67 6.17 -25.26
CA ASN A 185 -4.87 5.89 -26.45
C ASN A 185 -5.67 5.14 -27.54
N PRO A 186 -6.79 5.71 -28.04
CA PRO A 186 -7.62 5.05 -29.05
C PRO A 186 -6.82 4.74 -30.33
N GLY A 187 -7.05 3.55 -30.89
CA GLY A 187 -6.40 3.08 -32.12
C GLY A 187 -4.95 2.58 -31.96
N LYS A 188 -4.34 2.65 -30.77
CA LYS A 188 -3.01 2.09 -30.50
C LYS A 188 -3.10 0.70 -29.89
N ASN A 189 -2.36 -0.27 -30.46
CA ASN A 189 -2.22 -1.60 -29.87
C ASN A 189 -1.21 -1.56 -28.70
N LEU A 190 -1.70 -1.38 -27.47
CA LEU A 190 -0.86 -1.31 -26.28
C LEU A 190 -0.23 -2.65 -25.86
N ASP A 191 -0.67 -3.77 -26.43
CA ASP A 191 -0.09 -5.10 -26.20
C ASP A 191 1.14 -5.38 -27.07
N GLN A 192 1.46 -4.49 -28.02
CA GLN A 192 2.61 -4.60 -28.95
C GLN A 192 3.51 -3.35 -28.92
N LEU A 193 3.56 -2.66 -27.78
CA LEU A 193 4.47 -1.53 -27.54
C LEU A 193 5.94 -1.94 -27.67
N ARG A 194 6.77 -1.00 -28.11
CA ARG A 194 8.24 -1.13 -28.21
C ARG A 194 8.91 0.19 -27.81
N PRO A 195 10.21 0.20 -27.47
CA PRO A 195 11.00 1.42 -27.37
C PRO A 195 10.81 2.34 -28.59
N GLY A 196 10.73 3.65 -28.33
CA GLY A 196 10.42 4.68 -29.32
C GLY A 196 8.92 4.93 -29.55
N ASP A 197 8.02 4.03 -29.13
CA ASP A 197 6.58 4.32 -29.17
C ASP A 197 6.23 5.49 -28.25
N ARG A 198 5.33 6.36 -28.71
CA ARG A 198 4.73 7.42 -27.89
C ARG A 198 3.38 6.97 -27.33
N VAL A 199 3.13 7.18 -26.04
CA VAL A 199 1.90 6.81 -25.33
C VAL A 199 1.39 8.01 -24.54
N ARG A 200 0.08 8.29 -24.62
CA ARG A 200 -0.59 9.29 -23.80
C ARG A 200 -0.79 8.74 -22.40
N VAL A 201 -0.38 9.48 -21.38
CA VAL A 201 -0.38 9.04 -19.98
C VAL A 201 -0.84 10.18 -19.06
N PRO A 202 -1.33 9.89 -17.83
CA PRO A 202 -1.57 10.92 -16.82
C PRO A 202 -0.32 11.76 -16.54
N ASN A 203 -0.53 13.06 -16.31
CA ASN A 203 0.56 14.01 -16.04
C ASN A 203 0.95 14.04 -14.54
N VAL A 204 1.23 12.86 -13.96
CA VAL A 204 1.76 12.71 -12.59
C VAL A 204 3.28 12.89 -12.54
N ASN A 205 3.81 13.13 -11.33
CA ASN A 205 5.21 12.86 -11.03
C ASN A 205 5.47 11.34 -11.14
N PRO A 206 6.24 10.87 -12.14
CA PRO A 206 6.27 9.45 -12.47
C PRO A 206 7.12 8.64 -11.48
N PHE A 207 6.65 7.45 -11.12
CA PHE A 207 7.47 6.47 -10.41
C PHE A 207 8.60 5.94 -11.31
N LYS A 208 9.81 5.91 -10.75
CA LYS A 208 11.05 5.55 -11.46
C LYS A 208 11.66 4.29 -10.86
N ILE A 209 11.32 3.13 -11.43
CA ILE A 209 11.95 1.85 -11.04
C ILE A 209 13.47 1.86 -11.26
N GLU A 210 13.94 2.64 -12.24
CA GLU A 210 15.35 2.89 -12.56
C GLU A 210 16.14 3.59 -11.44
N ASP A 211 15.46 4.25 -10.49
CA ASP A 211 16.10 4.87 -9.33
C ASP A 211 16.22 3.90 -8.13
N LEU A 212 15.51 2.77 -8.15
CA LEU A 212 15.59 1.77 -7.09
C LEU A 212 16.88 0.94 -7.16
N ARG A 213 17.46 0.67 -5.99
CA ARG A 213 18.61 -0.25 -5.82
C ARG A 213 18.21 -1.34 -4.83
N GLU A 214 18.74 -2.55 -4.99
CA GLU A 214 18.55 -3.60 -3.98
C GLU A 214 19.31 -3.23 -2.69
N GLY A 215 18.66 -3.35 -1.54
CA GLY A 215 19.30 -3.17 -0.24
C GLY A 215 18.37 -2.61 0.82
N PHE A 216 18.95 -2.19 1.94
CA PHE A 216 18.26 -1.37 2.93
C PHE A 216 18.50 0.11 2.64
N MET A 217 17.46 0.92 2.75
CA MET A 217 17.60 2.37 2.75
C MET A 217 18.38 2.81 4.00
N PRO A 218 19.24 3.83 3.91
CA PRO A 218 19.90 4.39 5.08
C PRO A 218 18.88 5.04 6.02
N ASP A 219 19.16 4.97 7.32
CA ASP A 219 18.37 5.67 8.34
C ASP A 219 18.30 7.16 8.06
N ARG A 220 17.12 7.75 8.30
CA ARG A 220 16.84 9.17 8.14
C ARG A 220 16.35 9.76 9.46
N PRO A 221 17.26 10.24 10.32
CA PRO A 221 16.91 10.78 11.64
C PRO A 221 15.91 11.95 11.57
N GLU A 222 15.88 12.69 10.46
CA GLU A 222 14.90 13.74 10.20
C GLU A 222 13.43 13.25 10.20
N PHE A 223 13.22 11.94 10.02
CA PHE A 223 11.89 11.30 10.02
C PHE A 223 11.61 10.47 11.28
N ALA A 224 12.51 10.47 12.28
CA ALA A 224 12.40 9.60 13.46
C ALA A 224 11.14 9.84 14.32
N ASN A 225 10.56 11.04 14.26
CA ASN A 225 9.33 11.39 14.98
C ASN A 225 8.04 11.12 14.17
N ARG A 226 8.15 10.68 12.91
CA ARG A 226 6.99 10.38 12.08
C ARG A 226 6.29 9.11 12.54
N LYS A 227 4.97 9.11 12.45
CA LYS A 227 4.13 7.96 12.78
C LYS A 227 3.41 7.48 11.52
N VAL A 228 3.37 6.17 11.34
CA VAL A 228 2.55 5.53 10.32
C VAL A 228 1.34 4.92 11.04
N VAL A 229 0.14 5.34 10.67
CA VAL A 229 -1.12 4.85 11.25
C VAL A 229 -1.82 4.01 10.18
N ILE A 230 -2.19 2.78 10.55
CA ILE A 230 -2.85 1.83 9.65
C ILE A 230 -4.31 1.69 10.11
N ASP A 231 -5.27 2.33 9.43
CA ASP A 231 -6.69 2.06 9.67
C ASP A 231 -7.19 1.00 8.66
N THR A 232 -7.31 -0.23 9.15
CA THR A 232 -7.78 -1.38 8.35
C THR A 232 -9.28 -1.35 8.05
N ARG A 233 -10.07 -0.48 8.71
CA ARG A 233 -11.50 -0.31 8.44
C ARG A 233 -11.71 0.70 7.32
N GLU A 234 -11.03 1.84 7.42
CA GLU A 234 -11.06 2.84 6.34
C GLU A 234 -10.23 2.45 5.12
N ARG A 235 -9.33 1.47 5.28
CA ARG A 235 -8.41 0.93 4.27
C ARG A 235 -7.37 1.95 3.83
N PHE A 236 -6.80 2.67 4.80
CA PHE A 236 -5.75 3.67 4.57
C PHE A 236 -4.56 3.52 5.51
N LEU A 237 -3.39 3.86 4.97
CA LEU A 237 -2.17 4.17 5.68
C LEU A 237 -2.04 5.70 5.71
N GLU A 238 -2.04 6.30 6.90
CA GLU A 238 -1.75 7.71 7.12
C GLU A 238 -0.29 7.88 7.61
N VAL A 239 0.39 8.92 7.14
CA VAL A 239 1.72 9.33 7.64
C VAL A 239 1.60 10.68 8.33
N HIS A 240 1.99 10.74 9.59
CA HIS A 240 1.93 11.92 10.44
C HIS A 240 3.32 12.42 10.81
N ASP A 241 3.49 13.74 10.83
CA ASP A 241 4.68 14.45 11.31
C ASP A 241 4.24 15.36 12.49
N GLY A 242 4.50 14.93 13.72
CA GLY A 242 3.80 15.44 14.90
C GLY A 242 2.30 15.10 14.84
N ASP A 243 1.44 16.11 14.97
CA ASP A 243 -0.02 16.01 14.83
C ASP A 243 -0.51 16.31 13.40
N LYS A 244 0.41 16.55 12.46
CA LYS A 244 0.07 16.91 11.08
C LYS A 244 0.07 15.68 10.18
N LEU A 245 -1.07 15.37 9.58
CA LEU A 245 -1.16 14.46 8.44
C LEU A 245 -0.38 15.04 7.25
N ILE A 246 0.62 14.30 6.75
CA ILE A 246 1.49 14.73 5.63
C ILE A 246 1.34 13.86 4.38
N ALA A 247 0.85 12.64 4.52
CA ALA A 247 0.52 11.75 3.41
C ALA A 247 -0.54 10.72 3.82
N GLU A 248 -1.27 10.18 2.85
CA GLU A 248 -2.27 9.13 3.04
C GLU A 248 -2.31 8.25 1.79
N PHE A 249 -2.33 6.93 1.93
CA PHE A 249 -2.35 5.97 0.80
C PHE A 249 -3.32 4.80 1.05
N PRO A 250 -4.10 4.38 0.04
CA PRO A 250 -5.02 3.26 0.19
C PRO A 250 -4.25 1.95 0.34
N ILE A 251 -4.77 1.05 1.17
CA ILE A 251 -4.17 -0.26 1.43
C ILE A 251 -5.17 -1.39 1.23
N THR A 252 -4.65 -2.59 1.00
CA THR A 252 -5.41 -3.85 1.09
C THR A 252 -5.02 -4.53 2.41
N PRO A 253 -5.85 -4.48 3.47
CA PRO A 253 -5.57 -5.18 4.72
C PRO A 253 -5.54 -6.69 4.54
N GLY A 254 -4.92 -7.40 5.50
CA GLY A 254 -5.02 -8.86 5.60
C GLY A 254 -6.47 -9.35 5.65
N SER A 255 -6.70 -10.59 5.21
CA SER A 255 -8.04 -11.19 5.17
C SER A 255 -8.65 -11.30 6.56
N SER A 256 -9.98 -11.50 6.63
CA SER A 256 -10.66 -11.80 7.90
C SER A 256 -10.18 -13.10 8.57
N THR A 257 -9.56 -14.02 7.80
CA THR A 257 -8.96 -15.26 8.30
C THR A 257 -7.55 -15.08 8.85
N LEU A 258 -6.81 -14.09 8.34
CA LEU A 258 -5.44 -13.74 8.74
C LEU A 258 -5.33 -12.22 8.89
N PRO A 259 -6.00 -11.63 9.90
CA PRO A 259 -6.03 -10.19 10.09
C PRO A 259 -4.65 -9.67 10.49
N ALA A 260 -4.30 -8.47 10.01
CA ALA A 260 -3.09 -7.79 10.46
C ALA A 260 -3.14 -7.57 11.99
N PRO A 261 -2.06 -7.90 12.73
CA PRO A 261 -2.07 -7.84 14.18
C PRO A 261 -2.10 -6.40 14.69
N MET A 262 -3.14 -6.08 15.46
CA MET A 262 -3.34 -4.75 16.05
C MET A 262 -2.29 -4.47 17.12
N GLY A 263 -1.64 -3.31 17.05
CA GLY A 263 -0.65 -2.89 18.03
C GLY A 263 0.17 -1.69 17.58
N THR A 264 1.09 -1.26 18.45
CA THR A 264 2.13 -0.27 18.12
C THR A 264 3.40 -1.01 17.73
N TRP A 265 3.93 -0.70 16.55
CA TRP A 265 5.10 -1.36 15.97
C TRP A 265 6.19 -0.34 15.70
N LYS A 266 7.47 -0.74 15.84
CA LYS A 266 8.62 0.08 15.46
C LYS A 266 9.12 -0.32 14.08
N ILE A 267 9.29 0.65 13.19
CA ILE A 267 10.00 0.45 11.92
C ILE A 267 11.49 0.30 12.22
N LEU A 268 12.10 -0.82 11.80
CA LEU A 268 13.54 -1.06 11.97
C LEU A 268 14.37 -0.79 10.71
N GLY A 269 13.71 -0.64 9.56
CA GLY A 269 14.37 -0.40 8.28
C GLY A 269 13.37 -0.52 7.13
N ILE A 270 13.79 -0.04 5.96
CA ILE A 270 13.03 -0.13 4.71
C ILE A 270 13.92 -0.85 3.71
N ALA A 271 13.45 -1.96 3.13
CA ALA A 271 14.19 -2.69 2.11
C ALA A 271 13.61 -2.39 0.72
N THR A 272 14.48 -2.01 -0.22
CA THR A 272 14.12 -1.79 -1.62
C THR A 272 14.44 -3.02 -2.46
N LEU A 273 13.51 -3.40 -3.34
CA LEU A 273 13.53 -4.65 -4.12
C LEU A 273 13.75 -5.91 -3.25
N PRO A 274 12.95 -6.11 -2.18
CA PRO A 274 13.17 -7.17 -1.21
C PRO A 274 13.06 -8.57 -1.83
N TRP A 275 13.77 -9.53 -1.22
CA TRP A 275 13.63 -10.95 -1.52
C TRP A 275 12.36 -11.50 -0.89
N PHE A 276 11.48 -12.10 -1.70
CA PHE A 276 10.32 -12.82 -1.18
C PHE A 276 10.60 -14.32 -1.11
N ARG A 277 10.15 -14.95 -0.03
CA ARG A 277 10.11 -16.41 0.16
C ARG A 277 8.66 -16.82 0.33
N HIS A 278 8.21 -17.78 -0.48
CA HIS A 278 6.98 -18.49 -0.21
C HIS A 278 7.18 -19.37 1.05
N ASP A 279 6.35 -19.17 2.06
CA ASP A 279 6.37 -19.95 3.30
C ASP A 279 4.94 -20.32 3.71
N GLU A 280 4.60 -21.60 3.54
CA GLU A 280 3.26 -22.11 3.86
C GLU A 280 2.98 -22.09 5.37
N GLY A 281 4.01 -22.04 6.23
CA GLY A 281 3.82 -21.89 7.67
C GLY A 281 3.26 -20.51 7.99
N VAL A 282 3.91 -19.46 7.50
CA VAL A 282 3.48 -18.06 7.68
C VAL A 282 2.10 -17.84 7.05
N LEU A 283 1.86 -18.36 5.84
CA LEU A 283 0.60 -18.18 5.13
C LEU A 283 -0.61 -18.92 5.74
N ASN A 284 -0.40 -19.94 6.59
CA ASN A 284 -1.50 -20.70 7.20
C ASN A 284 -1.64 -20.50 8.72
N ALA A 285 -0.59 -20.03 9.42
CA ALA A 285 -0.58 -19.90 10.88
C ALA A 285 -0.44 -18.45 11.40
N GLY A 286 0.05 -17.52 10.57
CA GLY A 286 0.46 -16.16 10.99
C GLY A 286 1.92 -16.07 11.41
#